data_AF-A0A2V8PGS4-F1
#
_entry.id   AF-A0A2V8PGS4-F1
#
_cell.length_a   1.000
_cell.length_b   1.000
_cell.length_c   1.000
_cell.angle_alpha   90.00
_cell.angle_beta   90.00
_cell.angle_gamma   90.00
#
_symmetry.space_group_name_H-M   'P 1'
#
loop_
_entity.id
_entity.type
_entity.pdbx_description
1 polymer ?
#
loop_
_entity_poly.entity_id
_entity_poly.type
_entity_poly.pdbx_seq_one_letter_code
_entity_poly.pdbx_strand_id
1 'polypeptide(L)'
;MNALIKYRRIRLLLPIVVVGLVAAWIYWSQPRRADLATFAPSDCLAFVEVGNAAELLAGLEESRGWQALAGPIGAKSNLLTNRWLVRVARWVGLGNADALLLARSQFGIVFTGAQVGETGPTLTIRPLATLIIETHSSQRRVRPALEGHIEEFARRIYGQPQFTRKQIDGAEITEWSSSDGVRNIVMGFLDSAAIIGNDETSVVSCLETKRGKRAALAGDQFFGDFRSRVNVPDSSLFGFVSRSGVKSVLQAYALYKAASSDAVNASRLLSDTAGNLVNGLACRSQFVEGMVEDRCFLALTEGVVDKLRPTMVAQDRLEIGALPFVPPDAYSVSIYHLRDVDGFWNDLNAVVSSHADVIGALAARPLMRSLLKPYGIEDPAAFVHAIGARIETIRLEENSPSVLMTEALDRQSLRKLAAQRLGPKPRTETVGEFEVLLSSSDNWGASFADNHFLIGPAESVRRCLQVQSQSIASIEGFRRSERLVDLSLPLTAITFKSDRQTAISFVELFSERERPSFSTNANAVDQAARSLPYAVNVTMLKDTGFEWTSRSAFGLPGSLVTALAPER
;
A
#
# COMPACT_ATOMS: atom_id res chain seq x y z
N MET A 1 38.70 -13.24 -63.78
CA MET A 1 38.84 -13.83 -62.42
C MET A 1 38.69 -12.81 -61.28
N ASN A 2 39.33 -11.64 -61.33
CA ASN A 2 39.25 -10.62 -60.26
C ASN A 2 37.84 -10.05 -59.99
N ALA A 3 36.97 -9.93 -61.00
CA ALA A 3 35.60 -9.45 -60.83
C ALA A 3 34.70 -10.43 -60.03
N LEU A 4 34.87 -11.73 -60.23
CA LEU A 4 34.14 -12.80 -59.52
C LEU A 4 34.55 -12.88 -58.04
N ILE A 5 35.83 -12.66 -57.74
CA ILE A 5 36.36 -12.61 -56.36
C ILE A 5 35.88 -11.35 -55.62
N LYS A 6 35.86 -10.18 -56.29
CA LYS A 6 35.25 -8.95 -55.74
C LYS A 6 33.75 -9.12 -55.49
N TYR A 7 33.01 -9.72 -56.41
CA TYR A 7 31.56 -9.93 -56.27
C TYR A 7 31.23 -10.90 -55.11
N ARG A 8 32.02 -11.97 -54.93
CA ARG A 8 31.88 -12.89 -53.79
C ARG A 8 32.23 -12.23 -52.44
N ARG A 9 33.29 -11.41 -52.39
CA ARG A 9 33.65 -10.65 -51.17
C ARG A 9 32.60 -9.61 -50.81
N ILE A 10 32.03 -8.89 -51.79
CA ILE A 10 30.95 -7.93 -51.55
C ILE A 10 29.67 -8.64 -51.09
N ARG A 11 29.31 -9.79 -51.67
CA ARG A 11 28.17 -10.61 -51.21
C ARG A 11 28.34 -11.19 -49.79
N LEU A 12 29.57 -11.44 -49.35
CA LEU A 12 29.86 -11.89 -47.98
C LEU A 12 29.96 -10.73 -46.98
N LEU A 13 30.41 -9.55 -47.41
CA LEU A 13 30.49 -8.36 -46.56
C LEU A 13 29.13 -7.67 -46.36
N LEU A 14 28.25 -7.68 -47.37
CA LEU A 14 26.92 -7.10 -47.29
C LEU A 14 26.09 -7.62 -46.09
N PRO A 15 25.95 -8.95 -45.84
CA PRO A 15 25.19 -9.43 -44.69
C PRO A 15 25.84 -9.05 -43.36
N ILE A 16 27.17 -9.00 -43.28
CA ILE A 16 27.89 -8.57 -42.07
C ILE A 16 27.62 -7.08 -41.78
N VAL A 17 27.65 -6.23 -42.82
CA VAL A 17 27.33 -4.80 -42.70
C VAL A 17 25.86 -4.61 -42.32
N VAL A 18 24.94 -5.36 -42.93
CA VAL A 18 23.51 -5.31 -42.58
C VAL A 18 23.28 -5.75 -41.14
N VAL A 19 23.88 -6.86 -40.69
CA VAL A 19 23.80 -7.32 -39.30
C VAL A 19 24.41 -6.29 -38.35
N GLY A 20 25.54 -5.68 -38.70
CA GLY A 20 26.17 -4.62 -37.92
C GLY A 20 25.28 -3.37 -37.81
N LEU A 21 24.64 -2.95 -38.90
CA LEU A 21 23.70 -1.83 -38.91
C LEU A 21 22.43 -2.14 -38.12
N VAL A 22 21.91 -3.37 -38.21
CA VAL A 22 20.75 -3.82 -37.42
C VAL A 22 21.11 -3.88 -35.93
N ALA A 23 22.29 -4.39 -35.57
CA ALA A 23 22.75 -4.42 -34.18
C ALA A 23 22.97 -3.01 -33.62
N ALA A 24 23.58 -2.10 -34.40
CA ALA A 24 23.74 -0.70 -34.03
C ALA A 24 22.39 0.02 -33.89
N TRP A 25 21.45 -0.26 -34.80
CA TRP A 25 20.08 0.26 -34.73
C TRP A 25 19.36 -0.25 -33.48
N ILE A 26 19.43 -1.54 -33.18
CA ILE A 26 18.83 -2.13 -31.96
C ILE A 26 19.45 -1.48 -30.72
N TYR A 27 20.77 -1.33 -30.67
CA TYR A 27 21.46 -0.69 -29.55
C TYR A 27 21.05 0.78 -29.36
N TRP A 28 20.94 1.56 -30.44
CA TRP A 28 20.50 2.96 -30.35
C TRP A 28 19.00 3.12 -30.10
N SER A 29 18.17 2.15 -30.50
CA SER A 29 16.72 2.18 -30.32
C SER A 29 16.26 1.59 -28.99
N GLN A 30 17.19 1.12 -28.16
CA GLN A 30 16.89 0.73 -26.78
C GLN A 30 16.46 1.96 -25.98
N PRO A 31 15.25 1.95 -25.39
CA PRO A 31 14.79 3.06 -24.58
C PRO A 31 15.72 3.25 -23.38
N ARG A 32 16.26 4.46 -23.24
CA ARG A 32 16.96 4.89 -22.02
C ARG A 32 15.93 5.33 -21.01
N ARG A 33 15.99 4.79 -19.80
CA ARG A 33 15.10 5.14 -18.68
C ARG A 33 15.06 6.66 -18.50
N ALA A 34 13.88 7.23 -18.58
CA ALA A 34 13.64 8.62 -18.22
C ALA A 34 13.44 8.71 -16.71
N ASP A 35 13.97 9.77 -16.11
CA ASP A 35 13.66 10.08 -14.71
C ASP A 35 12.34 10.84 -14.65
N LEU A 36 11.26 10.12 -14.34
CA LEU A 36 9.90 10.69 -14.30
C LEU A 36 9.73 11.75 -13.21
N ALA A 37 10.58 11.73 -12.17
CA ALA A 37 10.64 12.77 -11.15
C ALA A 37 11.03 14.15 -11.69
N THR A 38 11.58 14.24 -12.91
CA THR A 38 11.85 15.52 -13.59
C THR A 38 10.59 16.23 -14.09
N PHE A 39 9.45 15.52 -14.17
CA PHE A 39 8.15 16.10 -14.51
C PHE A 39 7.34 16.46 -13.27
N ALA A 40 7.65 15.88 -12.11
CA ALA A 40 6.90 16.10 -10.88
C ALA A 40 7.38 17.38 -10.18
N PRO A 41 6.50 18.35 -9.87
CA PRO A 41 6.85 19.50 -9.06
C PRO A 41 7.42 19.08 -7.69
N SER A 42 8.41 19.79 -7.17
CA SER A 42 9.01 19.49 -5.86
C SER A 42 8.02 19.60 -4.70
N ASP A 43 6.96 20.38 -4.85
CA ASP A 43 5.92 20.58 -3.85
C ASP A 43 4.71 19.64 -4.00
N CYS A 44 4.84 18.56 -4.81
CA CYS A 44 3.80 17.55 -4.91
C CYS A 44 3.53 16.85 -3.55
N LEU A 45 2.27 16.45 -3.35
CA LEU A 45 1.85 15.69 -2.17
C LEU A 45 2.35 14.24 -2.24
N ALA A 46 2.26 13.62 -3.41
CA ALA A 46 2.71 12.25 -3.62
C ALA A 46 3.16 12.01 -5.06
N PHE A 47 4.04 11.04 -5.23
CA PHE A 47 4.59 10.60 -6.50
C PHE A 47 4.64 9.08 -6.55
N VAL A 48 4.17 8.48 -7.63
CA VAL A 48 4.25 7.03 -7.86
C VAL A 48 4.87 6.81 -9.24
N GLU A 49 5.80 5.88 -9.39
CA GLU A 49 6.38 5.52 -10.68
C GLU A 49 6.44 4.01 -10.89
N VAL A 50 6.23 3.60 -12.13
CA VAL A 50 6.44 2.25 -12.64
C VAL A 50 7.54 2.32 -13.69
N GLY A 51 8.70 1.74 -13.37
CA GLY A 51 9.85 1.72 -14.29
C GLY A 51 9.58 0.95 -15.58
N ASN A 52 8.74 -0.11 -15.51
CA ASN A 52 8.39 -0.96 -16.64
C ASN A 52 7.04 -1.67 -16.44
N ALA A 53 6.01 -1.24 -17.16
CA ALA A 53 4.67 -1.83 -17.03
C ALA A 53 4.58 -3.28 -17.53
N ALA A 54 5.34 -3.65 -18.57
CA ALA A 54 5.32 -5.01 -19.09
C ALA A 54 5.91 -6.01 -18.09
N GLU A 55 6.98 -5.62 -17.39
CA GLU A 55 7.57 -6.43 -16.31
C GLU A 55 6.65 -6.49 -15.09
N LEU A 56 5.95 -5.39 -14.75
CA LEU A 56 4.94 -5.38 -13.69
C LEU A 56 3.81 -6.39 -14.00
N LEU A 57 3.25 -6.35 -15.21
CA LEU A 57 2.19 -7.28 -15.63
C LEU A 57 2.67 -8.73 -15.70
N ALA A 58 3.89 -8.96 -16.20
CA ALA A 58 4.48 -10.30 -16.21
C ALA A 58 4.69 -10.84 -14.80
N GLY A 59 5.14 -10.00 -13.86
CA GLY A 59 5.28 -10.36 -12.45
C GLY A 59 3.94 -10.67 -11.77
N LEU A 60 2.87 -9.94 -12.11
CA LEU A 60 1.51 -10.25 -11.65
C LEU A 60 1.08 -11.63 -12.15
N GLU A 61 1.24 -11.94 -13.43
CA GLU A 61 0.91 -13.26 -14.00
C GLU A 61 1.70 -14.41 -13.36
N GLU A 62 2.95 -14.15 -12.98
CA GLU A 62 3.86 -15.12 -12.35
C GLU A 62 3.66 -15.23 -10.84
N SER A 63 2.86 -14.35 -10.24
CA SER A 63 2.52 -14.42 -8.82
C SER A 63 1.68 -15.66 -8.50
N ARG A 64 1.91 -16.25 -7.33
CA ARG A 64 1.15 -17.39 -6.82
C ARG A 64 -0.33 -17.03 -6.66
N GLY A 65 -0.61 -15.80 -6.25
CA GLY A 65 -1.97 -15.27 -6.14
C GLY A 65 -2.71 -15.37 -7.47
N TRP A 66 -2.10 -14.86 -8.55
CA TRP A 66 -2.68 -14.92 -9.88
C TRP A 66 -2.82 -16.34 -10.41
N GLN A 67 -1.76 -17.15 -10.32
CA GLN A 67 -1.76 -18.53 -10.79
C GLN A 67 -2.80 -19.40 -10.09
N ALA A 68 -3.04 -19.18 -8.80
CA ALA A 68 -4.04 -19.92 -8.05
C ALA A 68 -5.47 -19.46 -8.34
N LEU A 69 -5.68 -18.14 -8.49
CA LEU A 69 -7.02 -17.54 -8.49
C LEU A 69 -7.58 -17.22 -9.87
N ALA A 70 -6.75 -16.89 -10.87
CA ALA A 70 -7.24 -16.40 -12.18
C ALA A 70 -8.22 -17.40 -12.84
N GLY A 71 -7.85 -18.68 -12.87
CA GLY A 71 -8.67 -19.76 -13.43
C GLY A 71 -10.03 -19.91 -12.73
N PRO A 72 -10.07 -20.19 -11.41
CA PRO A 72 -11.31 -20.27 -10.65
C PRO A 72 -12.17 -19.00 -10.75
N ILE A 73 -11.53 -17.82 -10.84
CA ILE A 73 -12.19 -16.51 -10.94
C ILE A 73 -12.78 -16.23 -12.32
N GLY A 74 -12.24 -16.85 -13.37
CA GLY A 74 -12.61 -16.56 -14.75
C GLY A 74 -11.89 -15.34 -15.30
N ALA A 75 -10.81 -14.90 -14.65
CA ALA A 75 -9.88 -13.93 -15.21
C ALA A 75 -8.99 -14.62 -16.25
N LYS A 76 -8.45 -13.85 -17.19
CA LYS A 76 -7.48 -14.39 -18.16
C LYS A 76 -6.24 -14.86 -17.42
N SER A 77 -5.78 -16.07 -17.72
CA SER A 77 -4.52 -16.58 -17.17
C SER A 77 -3.31 -15.73 -17.58
N ASN A 78 -3.35 -15.18 -18.80
CA ASN A 78 -2.34 -14.27 -19.33
C ASN A 78 -2.94 -12.88 -19.56
N LEU A 79 -2.45 -11.86 -18.86
CA LEU A 79 -2.75 -10.44 -19.08
C LEU A 79 -2.09 -9.92 -20.37
N LEU A 80 -0.92 -10.45 -20.71
CA LEU A 80 -0.15 -10.16 -21.92
C LEU A 80 -0.46 -11.20 -22.98
N THR A 81 -1.38 -10.87 -23.90
CA THR A 81 -1.86 -11.78 -24.95
C THR A 81 -0.74 -12.26 -25.89
N ASN A 82 0.36 -11.52 -26.03
CA ASN A 82 1.52 -11.91 -26.87
C ASN A 82 2.87 -11.42 -26.31
N ARG A 83 3.40 -12.13 -25.29
CA ARG A 83 4.71 -11.82 -24.66
C ARG A 83 5.87 -11.67 -25.67
N TRP A 84 5.89 -12.46 -26.75
CA TRP A 84 6.91 -12.36 -27.81
C TRP A 84 6.81 -11.06 -28.62
N LEU A 85 5.60 -10.66 -29.03
CA LEU A 85 5.40 -9.41 -29.76
C LEU A 85 5.75 -8.18 -28.91
N VAL A 86 5.40 -8.19 -27.62
CA VAL A 86 5.80 -7.13 -26.67
C VAL A 86 7.32 -7.06 -26.53
N ARG A 87 8.01 -8.22 -26.46
CA ARG A 87 9.49 -8.27 -26.39
C ARG A 87 10.15 -7.75 -27.67
N VAL A 88 9.62 -8.11 -28.84
CA VAL A 88 10.11 -7.62 -30.14
C VAL A 88 9.82 -6.13 -30.30
N ALA A 89 8.64 -5.65 -29.93
CA ALA A 89 8.29 -4.23 -29.96
C ALA A 89 9.19 -3.40 -29.02
N ARG A 90 9.52 -3.93 -27.82
CA ARG A 90 10.49 -3.32 -26.90
C ARG A 90 11.86 -3.18 -27.55
N TRP A 91 12.38 -4.22 -28.20
CA TRP A 91 13.72 -4.22 -28.79
C TRP A 91 13.86 -3.47 -30.10
N VAL A 92 12.85 -3.55 -30.98
CA VAL A 92 12.98 -3.09 -32.38
C VAL A 92 12.24 -1.76 -32.62
N GLY A 93 11.30 -1.37 -31.74
CA GLY A 93 10.51 -0.14 -31.91
C GLY A 93 9.49 -0.22 -33.05
N LEU A 94 9.22 -1.45 -33.50
CA LEU A 94 8.25 -1.79 -34.52
C LEU A 94 7.05 -2.46 -33.85
N GLY A 95 5.85 -1.93 -34.14
CA GLY A 95 4.58 -2.32 -33.54
C GLY A 95 3.51 -1.27 -33.84
N ASN A 96 2.25 -1.62 -33.63
CA ASN A 96 1.17 -0.63 -33.57
C ASN A 96 1.35 0.26 -32.33
N ALA A 97 0.68 1.41 -32.31
CA ALA A 97 0.86 2.39 -31.23
C ALA A 97 0.55 1.79 -29.84
N ASP A 98 -0.47 0.93 -29.74
CA ASP A 98 -0.85 0.26 -28.48
C ASP A 98 0.22 -0.71 -27.96
N ALA A 99 0.81 -1.53 -28.85
CA ALA A 99 1.90 -2.41 -28.45
C ALA A 99 3.15 -1.64 -28.05
N LEU A 100 3.43 -0.49 -28.70
CA LEU A 100 4.57 0.35 -28.34
C LEU A 100 4.37 1.07 -27.01
N LEU A 101 3.15 1.57 -26.76
CA LEU A 101 2.76 2.09 -25.45
C LEU A 101 3.03 1.03 -24.39
N LEU A 102 2.42 -0.15 -24.49
CA LEU A 102 2.57 -1.21 -23.48
C LEU A 102 4.02 -1.71 -23.32
N ALA A 103 4.78 -1.82 -24.42
CA ALA A 103 6.10 -2.45 -24.41
C ALA A 103 7.25 -1.52 -24.00
N ARG A 104 7.08 -0.21 -24.13
CA ARG A 104 8.16 0.78 -23.91
C ARG A 104 7.81 1.84 -22.89
N SER A 105 6.55 2.00 -22.48
CA SER A 105 6.21 3.14 -21.65
C SER A 105 6.62 3.00 -20.19
N GLN A 106 7.02 4.13 -19.62
CA GLN A 106 7.15 4.31 -18.18
C GLN A 106 5.99 5.17 -17.70
N PHE A 107 5.46 4.83 -16.53
CA PHE A 107 4.30 5.52 -15.97
C PHE A 107 4.68 6.23 -14.67
N GLY A 108 4.22 7.46 -14.53
CA GLY A 108 4.33 8.24 -13.29
C GLY A 108 2.98 8.80 -12.93
N ILE A 109 2.61 8.85 -11.65
CA ILE A 109 1.43 9.55 -11.17
C ILE A 109 1.90 10.58 -10.15
N VAL A 110 1.53 11.83 -10.38
CA VAL A 110 1.83 12.97 -9.51
C VAL A 110 0.53 13.45 -8.89
N PHE A 111 0.52 13.59 -7.57
CA PHE A 111 -0.56 14.23 -6.84
C PHE A 111 -0.09 15.63 -6.43
N THR A 112 -0.62 16.66 -7.08
CA THR A 112 -0.21 18.07 -6.88
C THR A 112 -1.02 18.76 -5.79
N GLY A 113 -2.18 18.21 -5.43
CA GLY A 113 -3.08 18.82 -4.45
C GLY A 113 -4.34 17.98 -4.22
N ALA A 114 -5.26 18.53 -3.43
CA ALA A 114 -6.61 18.01 -3.28
C ALA A 114 -7.60 19.18 -3.22
N GLN A 115 -8.68 19.10 -3.99
CA GLN A 115 -9.82 20.00 -3.91
C GLN A 115 -10.82 19.45 -2.91
N VAL A 116 -11.29 20.29 -2.00
CA VAL A 116 -12.31 19.95 -1.03
C VAL A 116 -13.61 20.63 -1.45
N GLY A 117 -14.66 19.85 -1.64
CA GLY A 117 -16.01 20.34 -1.94
C GLY A 117 -17.02 19.81 -0.92
N GLU A 118 -18.02 20.60 -0.60
CA GLU A 118 -19.16 20.16 0.22
C GLU A 118 -20.35 19.91 -0.70
N THR A 119 -20.86 18.67 -0.71
CA THR A 119 -22.08 18.30 -1.42
C THR A 119 -23.13 17.89 -0.40
N GLY A 120 -23.92 18.86 0.08
CA GLY A 120 -24.84 18.65 1.19
C GLY A 120 -24.09 18.37 2.51
N PRO A 121 -24.43 17.31 3.27
CA PRO A 121 -23.70 16.94 4.49
C PRO A 121 -22.39 16.19 4.21
N THR A 122 -22.08 15.91 2.94
CA THR A 122 -20.94 15.05 2.57
C THR A 122 -19.75 15.89 2.14
N LEU A 123 -18.64 15.75 2.86
CA LEU A 123 -17.35 16.28 2.44
C LEU A 123 -16.79 15.40 1.31
N THR A 124 -16.52 16.01 0.16
CA THR A 124 -15.89 15.35 -0.99
C THR A 124 -14.46 15.85 -1.14
N ILE A 125 -13.50 14.94 -1.21
CA ILE A 125 -12.09 15.25 -1.46
C ILE A 125 -11.74 14.70 -2.84
N ARG A 126 -11.44 15.61 -3.78
CA ARG A 126 -10.99 15.26 -5.14
C ARG A 126 -9.48 15.47 -5.23
N PRO A 127 -8.67 14.41 -5.35
CA PRO A 127 -7.24 14.57 -5.57
C PRO A 127 -6.98 15.22 -6.94
N LEU A 128 -6.00 16.11 -7.00
CA LEU A 128 -5.46 16.63 -8.25
C LEU A 128 -4.34 15.70 -8.70
N ALA A 129 -4.62 14.89 -9.71
CA ALA A 129 -3.77 13.79 -10.14
C ALA A 129 -3.37 13.96 -11.61
N THR A 130 -2.10 13.74 -11.90
CA THR A 130 -1.53 13.79 -13.24
C THR A 130 -0.74 12.52 -13.54
N LEU A 131 -1.18 11.78 -14.56
CA LEU A 131 -0.49 10.65 -15.16
C LEU A 131 0.53 11.14 -16.19
N ILE A 132 1.77 10.70 -16.05
CA ILE A 132 2.87 10.90 -17.00
C ILE A 132 3.11 9.57 -17.68
N ILE A 133 3.12 9.57 -19.01
CA ILE A 133 3.44 8.40 -19.83
C ILE A 133 4.63 8.78 -20.71
N GLU A 134 5.83 8.34 -20.31
CA GLU A 134 7.00 8.43 -21.18
C GLU A 134 6.93 7.30 -22.21
N THR A 135 6.80 7.63 -23.49
CA THR A 135 6.56 6.63 -24.54
C THR A 135 7.82 6.20 -25.28
N HIS A 136 8.93 6.93 -25.12
CA HIS A 136 10.16 6.80 -25.90
C HIS A 136 9.93 6.75 -27.42
N SER A 137 8.85 7.39 -27.88
CA SER A 137 8.40 7.42 -29.26
C SER A 137 7.95 8.84 -29.62
N SER A 138 7.88 9.13 -30.92
CA SER A 138 7.45 10.44 -31.38
C SER A 138 5.96 10.65 -31.09
N GLN A 139 5.61 11.85 -30.63
CA GLN A 139 4.23 12.29 -30.40
C GLN A 139 3.30 11.98 -31.59
N ARG A 140 3.77 12.20 -32.83
CA ARG A 140 2.97 11.94 -34.04
C ARG A 140 2.49 10.50 -34.16
N ARG A 141 3.26 9.54 -33.64
CA ARG A 141 2.94 8.11 -33.71
C ARG A 141 1.96 7.67 -32.64
N VAL A 142 2.05 8.27 -31.45
CA VAL A 142 1.36 7.77 -30.24
C VAL A 142 0.14 8.61 -29.88
N ARG A 143 0.14 9.91 -30.18
CA ARG A 143 -0.96 10.82 -29.86
C ARG A 143 -2.32 10.31 -30.35
N PRO A 144 -2.50 9.86 -31.61
CA PRO A 144 -3.83 9.43 -32.08
C PRO A 144 -4.40 8.26 -31.27
N ALA A 145 -3.53 7.32 -30.86
CA ALA A 145 -3.94 6.20 -30.03
C ALA A 145 -4.33 6.65 -28.62
N LEU A 146 -3.52 7.51 -27.99
CA LEU A 146 -3.83 8.06 -26.66
C LEU A 146 -5.09 8.92 -26.66
N GLU A 147 -5.28 9.80 -27.65
CA GLU A 147 -6.50 10.60 -27.81
C GLU A 147 -7.73 9.68 -27.96
N GLY A 148 -7.63 8.60 -28.75
CA GLY A 148 -8.70 7.62 -28.91
C GLY A 148 -9.07 6.90 -27.61
N HIS A 149 -8.08 6.43 -26.85
CA HIS A 149 -8.30 5.78 -25.54
C HIS A 149 -8.90 6.73 -24.50
N ILE A 150 -8.41 7.97 -24.45
CA ILE A 150 -8.93 8.99 -23.52
C ILE A 150 -10.36 9.37 -23.92
N GLU A 151 -10.64 9.53 -25.20
CA GLU A 151 -11.99 9.84 -25.68
C GLU A 151 -12.97 8.71 -25.36
N GLU A 152 -12.59 7.45 -25.55
CA GLU A 152 -13.41 6.31 -25.18
C GLU A 152 -13.68 6.28 -23.66
N PHE A 153 -12.64 6.51 -22.85
CA PHE A 153 -12.76 6.59 -21.40
C PHE A 153 -13.67 7.76 -20.97
N ALA A 154 -13.51 8.94 -21.58
CA ALA A 154 -14.34 10.10 -21.34
C ALA A 154 -15.81 9.85 -21.75
N ARG A 155 -16.06 9.17 -22.87
CA ARG A 155 -17.42 8.77 -23.28
C ARG A 155 -18.07 7.82 -22.27
N ARG A 156 -17.31 6.86 -21.72
CA ARG A 156 -17.83 5.94 -20.69
C ARG A 156 -18.22 6.65 -19.39
N ILE A 157 -17.47 7.67 -18.97
CA ILE A 157 -17.66 8.33 -17.66
C ILE A 157 -18.51 9.61 -17.74
N TYR A 158 -18.39 10.36 -18.85
CA TYR A 158 -19.07 11.65 -19.06
C TYR A 158 -20.24 11.55 -20.05
N GLY A 159 -20.42 10.41 -20.74
CA GLY A 159 -21.44 10.24 -21.77
C GLY A 159 -21.03 10.93 -23.08
N GLN A 160 -21.35 12.22 -23.20
CA GLN A 160 -21.02 13.04 -24.38
C GLN A 160 -20.02 14.13 -24.00
N PRO A 161 -18.71 13.81 -23.97
CA PRO A 161 -17.68 14.78 -23.60
C PRO A 161 -17.56 15.89 -24.65
N GLN A 162 -17.37 17.13 -24.20
CA GLN A 162 -16.99 18.25 -25.04
C GLN A 162 -15.48 18.22 -25.25
N PHE A 163 -15.05 18.22 -26.51
CA PHE A 163 -13.63 18.22 -26.86
C PHE A 163 -13.17 19.63 -27.22
N THR A 164 -12.09 20.10 -26.60
CA THR A 164 -11.44 21.35 -26.93
C THR A 164 -9.93 21.19 -27.07
N ARG A 165 -9.32 22.06 -27.88
CA ARG A 165 -7.87 22.09 -28.08
C ARG A 165 -7.41 23.54 -28.01
N LYS A 166 -6.40 23.80 -27.19
CA LYS A 166 -5.84 25.13 -26.91
C LYS A 166 -4.33 25.07 -26.84
N GLN A 167 -3.69 26.23 -26.91
CA GLN A 167 -2.26 26.38 -26.68
C GLN A 167 -2.04 27.16 -25.38
N ILE A 168 -1.21 26.60 -24.50
CA ILE A 168 -0.80 27.22 -23.24
C ILE A 168 0.72 27.15 -23.20
N ASP A 169 1.40 28.30 -23.12
CA ASP A 169 2.86 28.38 -23.06
C ASP A 169 3.58 27.56 -24.15
N GLY A 170 3.04 27.56 -25.38
CA GLY A 170 3.59 26.79 -26.50
C GLY A 170 3.42 25.27 -26.39
N ALA A 171 2.74 24.76 -25.37
CA ALA A 171 2.25 23.38 -25.30
C ALA A 171 0.83 23.32 -25.88
N GLU A 172 0.57 22.35 -26.74
CA GLU A 172 -0.78 22.05 -27.20
C GLU A 172 -1.47 21.18 -26.16
N ILE A 173 -2.55 21.72 -25.61
CA ILE A 173 -3.39 21.09 -24.60
C ILE A 173 -4.71 20.67 -25.24
N THR A 174 -5.10 19.43 -25.03
CA THR A 174 -6.40 18.87 -25.40
C THR A 174 -7.20 18.56 -24.15
N GLU A 175 -8.47 18.90 -24.15
CA GLU A 175 -9.35 18.75 -23.00
C GLU A 175 -10.66 18.07 -23.39
N TRP A 176 -11.08 17.11 -22.57
CA TRP A 176 -12.40 16.47 -22.62
C TRP A 176 -13.16 16.83 -21.36
N SER A 177 -14.21 17.63 -21.49
CA SER A 177 -15.03 18.11 -20.38
C SER A 177 -16.38 17.41 -20.35
N SER A 178 -16.91 17.16 -19.15
CA SER A 178 -18.31 16.76 -18.98
C SER A 178 -19.26 17.91 -19.34
N SER A 179 -20.51 17.58 -19.64
CA SER A 179 -21.53 18.56 -20.04
C SER A 179 -21.84 19.61 -18.96
N ASP A 180 -21.60 19.28 -17.68
CA ASP A 180 -21.74 20.17 -16.53
C ASP A 180 -20.49 21.05 -16.29
N GLY A 181 -19.40 20.83 -17.03
CA GLY A 181 -18.12 21.54 -16.87
C GLY A 181 -17.34 21.22 -15.59
N VAL A 182 -17.80 20.26 -14.78
CA VAL A 182 -17.19 19.95 -13.46
C VAL A 182 -16.02 18.97 -13.59
N ARG A 183 -16.07 18.05 -14.55
CA ARG A 183 -15.08 16.98 -14.72
C ARG A 183 -14.37 17.15 -16.05
N ASN A 184 -13.05 17.22 -15.99
CA ASN A 184 -12.21 17.43 -17.16
C ASN A 184 -11.10 16.38 -17.16
N ILE A 185 -10.75 15.91 -18.35
CA ILE A 185 -9.50 15.21 -18.62
C ILE A 185 -8.69 16.13 -19.50
N VAL A 186 -7.53 16.54 -19.01
CA VAL A 186 -6.62 17.45 -19.71
C VAL A 186 -5.39 16.66 -20.11
N MET A 187 -4.95 16.80 -21.36
CA MET A 187 -3.74 16.17 -21.86
C MET A 187 -2.84 17.19 -22.55
N GLY A 188 -1.56 17.17 -22.19
CA GLY A 188 -0.48 17.83 -22.90
C GLY A 188 0.56 16.84 -23.40
N PHE A 189 1.37 17.26 -24.37
CA PHE A 189 2.55 16.52 -24.82
C PHE A 189 3.79 17.38 -24.67
N LEU A 190 4.89 16.75 -24.25
CA LEU A 190 6.22 17.35 -24.23
C LEU A 190 7.23 16.28 -24.62
N ASP A 191 7.97 16.53 -25.70
CA ASP A 191 8.91 15.57 -26.30
C ASP A 191 8.26 14.21 -26.63
N SER A 192 8.62 13.16 -25.89
CA SER A 192 8.07 11.80 -26.00
C SER A 192 7.12 11.43 -24.86
N ALA A 193 6.81 12.37 -23.97
CA ALA A 193 5.91 12.17 -22.83
C ALA A 193 4.52 12.75 -23.08
N ALA A 194 3.50 11.96 -22.75
CA ALA A 194 2.12 12.44 -22.58
C ALA A 194 1.87 12.73 -21.11
N ILE A 195 1.23 13.86 -20.81
CA ILE A 195 0.91 14.31 -19.46
C ILE A 195 -0.59 14.50 -19.39
N ILE A 196 -1.28 13.64 -18.66
CA ILE A 196 -2.74 13.52 -18.63
C ILE A 196 -3.19 13.74 -17.19
N GLY A 197 -3.99 14.77 -16.92
CA GLY A 197 -4.47 15.07 -15.58
C GLY A 197 -5.97 15.31 -15.53
N ASN A 198 -6.51 15.33 -14.31
CA ASN A 198 -7.92 15.66 -14.07
C ASN A 198 -8.17 17.16 -13.86
N ASP A 199 -7.14 17.98 -14.07
CA ASP A 199 -7.11 19.42 -13.87
C ASP A 199 -6.00 20.06 -14.73
N GLU A 200 -6.29 21.22 -15.32
CA GLU A 200 -5.35 21.92 -16.21
C GLU A 200 -4.13 22.42 -15.45
N THR A 201 -4.31 23.01 -14.27
CA THR A 201 -3.21 23.62 -13.51
C THR A 201 -2.17 22.58 -13.10
N SER A 202 -2.63 21.35 -12.85
CA SER A 202 -1.77 20.21 -12.52
C SER A 202 -0.97 19.73 -13.73
N VAL A 203 -1.58 19.63 -14.91
CA VAL A 203 -0.89 19.29 -16.17
C VAL A 203 0.13 20.36 -16.54
N VAL A 204 -0.25 21.64 -16.46
CA VAL A 204 0.64 22.77 -16.72
C VAL A 204 1.81 22.78 -15.75
N SER A 205 1.57 22.56 -14.45
CA SER A 205 2.64 22.50 -13.44
C SER A 205 3.69 21.42 -13.77
N CYS A 206 3.26 20.24 -14.24
CA CYS A 206 4.17 19.19 -14.66
C CYS A 206 4.97 19.57 -15.93
N LEU A 207 4.32 20.23 -16.90
CA LEU A 207 4.98 20.75 -18.11
C LEU A 207 6.03 21.82 -17.78
N GLU A 208 5.69 22.77 -16.91
CA GLU A 208 6.59 23.83 -16.45
C GLU A 208 7.80 23.30 -15.70
N THR A 209 7.58 22.30 -14.84
CA THR A 209 8.65 21.62 -14.10
C THR A 209 9.65 20.99 -15.04
N LYS A 210 9.18 20.23 -16.05
CA LYS A 210 10.07 19.61 -17.03
C LYS A 210 10.86 20.63 -17.86
N ARG A 211 10.27 21.80 -18.12
CA ARG A 211 10.91 22.93 -18.81
C ARG A 211 11.88 23.73 -17.93
N GLY A 212 12.02 23.38 -16.66
CA GLY A 212 12.88 24.09 -15.70
C GLY A 212 12.31 25.43 -15.23
N LYS A 213 11.03 25.71 -15.45
CA LYS A 213 10.35 26.91 -14.92
C LYS A 213 9.96 26.76 -13.44
N ARG A 214 9.84 25.52 -12.97
CA ARG A 214 9.53 25.15 -11.57
C ARG A 214 10.54 24.12 -11.07
N ALA A 215 10.79 24.10 -9.77
CA ALA A 215 11.65 23.11 -9.14
C ALA A 215 11.05 21.70 -9.30
N ALA A 216 11.88 20.74 -9.69
CA ALA A 216 11.49 19.35 -9.88
C ALA A 216 11.79 18.51 -8.65
N LEU A 217 10.96 17.50 -8.40
CA LEU A 217 11.15 16.51 -7.34
C LEU A 217 12.48 15.76 -7.50
N ALA A 218 12.95 15.55 -8.74
CA ALA A 218 14.27 14.96 -9.01
C ALA A 218 15.44 15.75 -8.39
N GLY A 219 15.28 17.05 -8.15
CA GLY A 219 16.28 17.90 -7.50
C GLY A 219 16.15 17.96 -5.97
N ASP A 220 15.12 17.33 -5.39
CA ASP A 220 14.88 17.32 -3.95
C ASP A 220 15.79 16.29 -3.27
N GLN A 221 16.62 16.75 -2.32
CA GLN A 221 17.55 15.89 -1.59
C GLN A 221 16.82 14.86 -0.71
N PHE A 222 15.72 15.26 -0.06
CA PHE A 222 14.92 14.34 0.74
C PHE A 222 14.35 13.23 -0.15
N PHE A 223 13.82 13.57 -1.34
CA PHE A 223 13.36 12.56 -2.28
C PHE A 223 14.48 11.58 -2.67
N GLY A 224 15.67 12.08 -3.00
CA GLY A 224 16.84 11.26 -3.33
C GLY A 224 17.24 10.31 -2.21
N ASP A 225 17.24 10.78 -0.97
CA ASP A 225 17.54 9.97 0.23
C ASP A 225 16.51 8.86 0.43
N PHE A 226 15.21 9.16 0.28
CA PHE A 226 14.16 8.15 0.39
C PHE A 226 14.26 7.09 -0.73
N ARG A 227 14.49 7.53 -1.97
CA ARG A 227 14.63 6.65 -3.14
C ARG A 227 15.83 5.72 -3.00
N SER A 228 16.95 6.21 -2.46
CA SER A 228 18.14 5.38 -2.19
C SER A 228 17.93 4.39 -1.04
N ARG A 229 17.26 4.79 0.05
CA ARG A 229 17.00 3.94 1.22
C ARG A 229 16.15 2.71 0.91
N VAL A 230 15.12 2.86 0.09
CA VAL A 230 14.28 1.71 -0.31
C VAL A 230 14.91 0.88 -1.44
N ASN A 231 16.07 1.29 -1.96
CA ASN A 231 16.85 0.61 -3.01
C ASN A 231 16.00 0.20 -4.22
N VAL A 232 15.56 1.18 -5.01
CA VAL A 232 14.68 1.00 -6.18
C VAL A 232 15.45 0.37 -7.36
N PRO A 233 15.25 -0.92 -7.71
CA PRO A 233 15.76 -1.49 -8.94
C PRO A 233 14.92 -1.04 -10.15
N ASP A 234 15.32 -1.47 -11.34
CA ASP A 234 14.68 -1.05 -12.60
C ASP A 234 13.23 -1.56 -12.78
N SER A 235 12.84 -2.64 -12.09
CA SER A 235 11.56 -3.34 -12.28
C SER A 235 10.52 -3.14 -11.18
N SER A 236 10.77 -2.24 -10.23
CA SER A 236 9.84 -2.00 -9.10
C SER A 236 8.83 -0.90 -9.36
N LEU A 237 7.66 -1.01 -8.72
CA LEU A 237 6.82 0.14 -8.42
C LEU A 237 7.45 0.90 -7.26
N PHE A 238 7.54 2.22 -7.37
CA PHE A 238 7.98 3.09 -6.29
C PHE A 238 6.91 4.14 -5.99
N GLY A 239 6.68 4.41 -4.71
CA GLY A 239 5.78 5.44 -4.23
C GLY A 239 6.48 6.31 -3.20
N PHE A 240 6.18 7.61 -3.23
CA PHE A 240 6.68 8.62 -2.32
C PHE A 240 5.53 9.54 -1.91
N VAL A 241 5.49 9.90 -0.64
CA VAL A 241 4.57 10.89 -0.09
C VAL A 241 5.41 11.91 0.68
N SER A 242 5.31 13.17 0.28
CA SER A 242 6.03 14.27 0.93
C SER A 242 5.43 14.56 2.30
N ARG A 243 6.14 15.39 3.11
CA ARG A 243 5.64 15.83 4.41
C ARG A 243 4.23 16.44 4.34
N SER A 244 3.98 17.29 3.33
CA SER A 244 2.66 17.90 3.12
C SER A 244 1.63 16.85 2.69
N GLY A 245 2.03 15.86 1.88
CA GLY A 245 1.16 14.76 1.47
C GLY A 245 0.72 13.85 2.61
N VAL A 246 1.58 13.60 3.61
CA VAL A 246 1.24 12.72 4.75
C VAL A 246 0.01 13.21 5.49
N LYS A 247 -0.11 14.52 5.73
CA LYS A 247 -1.29 15.11 6.38
C LYS A 247 -2.56 14.83 5.57
N SER A 248 -2.52 15.06 4.26
CA SER A 248 -3.64 14.81 3.36
C SER A 248 -4.05 13.33 3.33
N VAL A 249 -3.08 12.41 3.33
CA VAL A 249 -3.33 10.97 3.36
C VAL A 249 -3.96 10.55 4.69
N LEU A 250 -3.44 11.04 5.83
CA LEU A 250 -3.99 10.75 7.15
C LEU A 250 -5.42 11.27 7.31
N GLN A 251 -5.70 12.47 6.79
CA GLN A 251 -7.02 13.05 6.81
C GLN A 251 -8.01 12.23 5.98
N ALA A 252 -7.63 11.86 4.74
CA ALA A 252 -8.45 11.02 3.88
C ALA A 252 -8.71 9.65 4.52
N TYR A 253 -7.68 9.03 5.12
CA TYR A 253 -7.82 7.76 5.83
C TYR A 253 -8.78 7.85 7.02
N ALA A 254 -8.63 8.88 7.85
CA ALA A 254 -9.48 9.08 9.01
C ALA A 254 -10.94 9.33 8.60
N LEU A 255 -11.19 10.10 7.54
CA LEU A 255 -12.53 10.30 6.98
C LEU A 255 -13.11 9.01 6.39
N TYR A 256 -12.30 8.21 5.69
CA TYR A 256 -12.74 6.91 5.17
C TYR A 256 -13.16 5.94 6.28
N LYS A 257 -12.47 5.97 7.44
CA LYS A 257 -12.79 5.12 8.60
C LYS A 257 -13.88 5.68 9.50
N ALA A 258 -14.22 6.95 9.33
CA ALA A 258 -15.18 7.64 10.16
C ALA A 258 -16.62 7.42 9.71
N ALA A 259 -17.48 6.97 10.63
CA ALA A 259 -18.92 6.83 10.40
C ALA A 259 -19.75 7.94 11.08
N SER A 260 -19.15 9.01 11.61
CA SER A 260 -19.86 10.02 12.41
C SER A 260 -19.43 11.48 12.13
N SER A 261 -20.30 12.43 12.47
CA SER A 261 -20.10 13.88 12.30
C SER A 261 -18.95 14.48 13.12
N ASP A 262 -18.61 13.89 14.27
CA ASP A 262 -17.48 14.32 15.11
C ASP A 262 -16.10 13.95 14.54
N ALA A 263 -16.09 13.12 13.50
CA ALA A 263 -14.87 12.61 12.93
C ALA A 263 -14.06 13.62 12.13
N VAL A 264 -14.68 14.72 11.68
CA VAL A 264 -13.94 15.80 11.00
C VAL A 264 -12.98 16.48 11.97
N ASN A 265 -13.40 16.71 13.22
CA ASN A 265 -12.54 17.31 14.23
C ASN A 265 -11.48 16.31 14.73
N ALA A 266 -11.86 15.05 14.95
CA ALA A 266 -10.91 14.01 15.35
C ALA A 266 -9.87 13.70 14.25
N SER A 267 -10.28 13.70 12.98
CA SER A 267 -9.37 13.47 11.84
C SER A 267 -8.38 14.62 11.66
N ARG A 268 -8.80 15.88 11.82
CA ARG A 268 -7.89 17.03 11.81
C ARG A 268 -6.88 16.95 12.94
N LEU A 269 -7.33 16.71 14.18
CA LEU A 269 -6.44 16.56 15.34
C LEU A 269 -5.43 15.42 15.15
N LEU A 270 -5.88 14.26 14.64
CA LEU A 270 -4.99 13.14 14.31
C LEU A 270 -3.99 13.52 13.23
N SER A 271 -4.45 14.15 12.14
CA SER A 271 -3.60 14.50 10.98
C SER A 271 -2.58 15.58 11.32
N ASP A 272 -2.96 16.57 12.13
CA ASP A 272 -2.05 17.64 12.58
C ASP A 272 -1.02 17.10 13.56
N THR A 273 -1.44 16.28 14.52
CA THR A 273 -0.55 15.72 15.53
C THR A 273 0.39 14.68 14.93
N ALA A 274 -0.14 13.68 14.21
CA ALA A 274 0.68 12.63 13.59
C ALA A 274 1.46 13.14 12.37
N GLY A 275 0.91 14.07 11.60
CA GLY A 275 1.61 14.68 10.47
C GLY A 275 2.78 15.59 10.88
N ASN A 276 2.83 16.05 12.13
CA ASN A 276 4.00 16.75 12.66
C ASN A 276 5.12 15.79 13.13
N LEU A 277 4.81 14.51 13.31
CA LEU A 277 5.76 13.46 13.70
C LEU A 277 6.42 12.78 12.51
N VAL A 278 5.88 12.96 11.30
CA VAL A 278 6.30 12.28 10.09
C VAL A 278 6.80 13.30 9.06
N ASN A 279 8.00 13.04 8.53
CA ASN A 279 8.62 13.86 7.49
C ASN A 279 8.35 13.38 6.07
N GLY A 280 7.91 12.13 5.90
CA GLY A 280 7.55 11.58 4.60
C GLY A 280 7.46 10.06 4.64
N LEU A 281 6.99 9.49 3.54
CA LEU A 281 6.87 8.05 3.35
C LEU A 281 7.42 7.68 1.98
N ALA A 282 8.21 6.62 1.89
CA ALA A 282 8.44 5.95 0.61
C ALA A 282 8.17 4.45 0.73
N CYS A 283 7.75 3.87 -0.38
CA CYS A 283 7.48 2.46 -0.52
C CYS A 283 7.99 1.98 -1.88
N ARG A 284 8.50 0.75 -1.90
CA ARG A 284 8.89 0.06 -3.12
C ARG A 284 8.25 -1.32 -3.13
N SER A 285 7.64 -1.70 -4.23
CA SER A 285 7.08 -3.03 -4.44
C SER A 285 7.84 -3.78 -5.53
N GLN A 286 8.21 -5.02 -5.25
CA GLN A 286 8.90 -5.90 -6.19
C GLN A 286 8.37 -7.34 -6.09
N PHE A 287 8.49 -8.13 -7.16
CA PHE A 287 8.12 -9.54 -7.12
C PHE A 287 9.29 -10.40 -6.60
N VAL A 288 9.02 -11.22 -5.58
CA VAL A 288 9.99 -12.13 -4.94
C VAL A 288 9.32 -13.47 -4.70
N GLU A 289 9.87 -14.56 -5.25
CA GLU A 289 9.40 -15.94 -5.05
C GLU A 289 7.90 -16.17 -5.34
N GLY A 290 7.32 -15.39 -6.26
CA GLY A 290 5.90 -15.46 -6.63
C GLY A 290 4.96 -14.71 -5.68
N MET A 291 5.49 -13.83 -4.82
CA MET A 291 4.74 -12.87 -4.01
C MET A 291 5.22 -11.45 -4.31
N VAL A 292 4.49 -10.46 -3.84
CA VAL A 292 4.94 -9.07 -3.84
C VAL A 292 5.57 -8.76 -2.49
N GLU A 293 6.81 -8.29 -2.51
CA GLU A 293 7.50 -7.72 -1.38
C GLU A 293 7.45 -6.19 -1.46
N ASP A 294 6.83 -5.58 -0.45
CA ASP A 294 6.84 -4.14 -0.24
C ASP A 294 7.89 -3.80 0.81
N ARG A 295 8.80 -2.87 0.49
CA ARG A 295 9.73 -2.28 1.45
C ARG A 295 9.41 -0.80 1.58
N CYS A 296 9.07 -0.39 2.78
CA CYS A 296 8.63 0.97 3.05
C CYS A 296 9.42 1.60 4.19
N PHE A 297 9.55 2.91 4.13
CA PHE A 297 10.25 3.72 5.09
C PHE A 297 9.44 4.97 5.42
N LEU A 298 9.04 5.10 6.69
CA LEU A 298 8.38 6.27 7.26
C LEU A 298 9.43 7.09 7.99
N ALA A 299 9.84 8.23 7.43
CA ALA A 299 10.76 9.11 8.15
C ALA A 299 10.03 9.85 9.25
N LEU A 300 10.62 9.86 10.44
CA LEU A 300 10.11 10.63 11.56
C LEU A 300 10.79 12.00 11.64
N THR A 301 10.15 12.91 12.35
CA THR A 301 10.74 14.20 12.72
C THR A 301 11.98 13.99 13.60
N GLU A 302 12.94 14.91 13.50
CA GLU A 302 14.20 14.86 14.26
C GLU A 302 13.94 14.70 15.76
N GLY A 303 14.75 13.88 16.44
CA GLY A 303 14.64 13.59 17.87
C GLY A 303 13.55 12.59 18.27
N VAL A 304 12.58 12.29 17.40
CA VAL A 304 11.52 11.30 17.71
C VAL A 304 12.10 9.90 17.91
N VAL A 305 12.98 9.46 17.00
CA VAL A 305 13.63 8.13 17.10
C VAL A 305 14.45 8.03 18.37
N ASP A 306 15.25 9.04 18.69
CA ASP A 306 16.12 9.04 19.88
C ASP A 306 15.31 8.94 21.17
N LYS A 307 14.11 9.52 21.17
CA LYS A 307 13.20 9.47 22.31
C LYS A 307 12.51 8.12 22.46
N LEU A 308 12.12 7.46 21.37
CA LEU A 308 11.38 6.19 21.40
C LEU A 308 12.30 4.95 21.51
N ARG A 309 13.49 5.00 20.91
CA ARG A 309 14.40 3.86 20.82
C ARG A 309 14.71 3.17 22.15
N PRO A 310 14.98 3.90 23.27
CA PRO A 310 15.37 3.27 24.52
C PRO A 310 14.32 2.32 25.10
N THR A 311 13.04 2.55 24.82
CA THR A 311 11.89 1.81 25.37
C THR A 311 11.21 0.92 24.32
N MET A 312 11.36 1.22 23.04
CA MET A 312 10.74 0.48 21.95
C MET A 312 11.58 -0.70 21.46
N VAL A 313 12.92 -0.58 21.39
CA VAL A 313 13.78 -1.62 20.81
C VAL A 313 14.18 -2.63 21.87
N ALA A 314 13.54 -3.80 21.84
CA ALA A 314 13.85 -4.92 22.71
C ALA A 314 15.26 -5.47 22.46
N GLN A 315 15.89 -6.00 23.51
CA GLN A 315 17.25 -6.56 23.44
C GLN A 315 17.24 -8.07 23.23
N ASP A 316 16.19 -8.73 23.69
CA ASP A 316 15.89 -10.12 23.44
C ASP A 316 15.25 -10.30 22.05
N ARG A 317 15.40 -11.50 21.50
CA ARG A 317 14.84 -11.81 20.19
C ARG A 317 13.35 -12.09 20.31
N LEU A 318 12.60 -11.60 19.32
CA LEU A 318 11.20 -11.97 19.20
C LEU A 318 11.10 -13.46 18.85
N GLU A 319 10.38 -14.21 19.67
CA GLU A 319 10.03 -15.61 19.40
C GLU A 319 8.59 -15.70 18.90
N ILE A 320 8.34 -16.24 17.71
CA ILE A 320 6.96 -16.39 17.21
C ILE A 320 6.21 -17.51 17.97
N GLY A 321 6.92 -18.57 18.38
CA GLY A 321 6.42 -19.60 19.30
C GLY A 321 5.18 -20.37 18.82
N ALA A 322 4.61 -21.21 19.69
CA ALA A 322 3.46 -22.05 19.36
C ALA A 322 2.11 -21.30 19.24
N LEU A 323 2.07 -20.00 19.59
CA LEU A 323 0.87 -19.16 19.58
C LEU A 323 -0.34 -19.86 20.22
N PRO A 324 -0.26 -20.23 21.52
CA PRO A 324 -1.11 -21.25 22.14
C PRO A 324 -2.60 -20.88 22.17
N PHE A 325 -2.94 -19.59 22.19
CA PHE A 325 -4.33 -19.11 22.23
C PHE A 325 -4.80 -18.53 20.89
N VAL A 326 -4.08 -18.77 19.79
CA VAL A 326 -4.45 -18.24 18.46
C VAL A 326 -5.16 -19.32 17.65
N PRO A 327 -6.47 -19.16 17.37
CA PRO A 327 -7.22 -20.17 16.61
C PRO A 327 -6.64 -20.42 15.21
N PRO A 328 -6.77 -21.65 14.69
CA PRO A 328 -6.20 -22.03 13.39
C PRO A 328 -6.78 -21.24 12.20
N ASP A 329 -7.98 -20.70 12.35
CA ASP A 329 -8.67 -19.90 11.36
C ASP A 329 -8.66 -18.40 11.66
N ALA A 330 -7.79 -17.94 12.57
CA ALA A 330 -7.66 -16.52 12.88
C ALA A 330 -7.31 -15.73 11.61
N TYR A 331 -8.08 -14.67 11.34
CA TYR A 331 -7.86 -13.78 10.21
C TYR A 331 -6.52 -13.05 10.29
N SER A 332 -6.13 -12.56 11.48
CA SER A 332 -4.82 -11.97 11.67
C SER A 332 -4.30 -12.10 13.10
N VAL A 333 -2.99 -12.17 13.25
CA VAL A 333 -2.28 -12.06 14.52
C VAL A 333 -1.17 -11.03 14.38
N SER A 334 -1.14 -10.06 15.28
CA SER A 334 -0.03 -9.10 15.40
C SER A 334 0.67 -9.30 16.74
N ILE A 335 1.99 -9.33 16.72
CA ILE A 335 2.86 -9.44 17.89
C ILE A 335 3.68 -8.16 17.95
N TYR A 336 3.55 -7.44 19.05
CA TYR A 336 4.34 -6.26 19.39
C TYR A 336 5.31 -6.64 20.50
N HIS A 337 6.59 -6.39 20.29
CA HIS A 337 7.65 -6.72 21.23
C HIS A 337 8.46 -5.47 21.53
N LEU A 338 8.15 -4.89 22.69
CA LEU A 338 8.73 -3.66 23.17
C LEU A 338 9.70 -3.98 24.30
N ARG A 339 10.73 -3.14 24.51
CA ARG A 339 11.63 -3.32 25.65
C ARG A 339 10.92 -3.04 26.98
N ASP A 340 10.12 -1.98 26.98
CA ASP A 340 9.39 -1.48 28.14
C ASP A 340 8.12 -0.79 27.65
N VAL A 341 6.95 -1.42 27.88
CA VAL A 341 5.65 -0.91 27.39
C VAL A 341 5.24 0.36 28.14
N ASP A 342 5.47 0.43 29.45
CA ASP A 342 5.15 1.60 30.28
C ASP A 342 6.07 2.77 29.87
N GLY A 343 7.38 2.54 29.81
CA GLY A 343 8.35 3.51 29.31
C GLY A 343 8.01 4.00 27.90
N PHE A 344 7.68 3.09 26.98
CA PHE A 344 7.29 3.44 25.62
C PHE A 344 6.05 4.33 25.58
N TRP A 345 5.03 4.00 26.38
CA TRP A 345 3.81 4.82 26.46
C TRP A 345 4.11 6.23 26.94
N ASN A 346 4.97 6.38 27.94
CA ASN A 346 5.39 7.67 28.47
C ASN A 346 6.24 8.47 27.47
N ASP A 347 7.20 7.82 26.80
CA ASP A 347 8.02 8.46 25.76
C ASP A 347 7.17 8.88 24.55
N LEU A 348 6.23 8.05 24.11
CA LEU A 348 5.30 8.39 23.03
C LEU A 348 4.42 9.58 23.41
N ASN A 349 3.87 9.61 24.63
CA ASN A 349 3.12 10.77 25.13
C ASN A 349 3.98 12.05 25.11
N ALA A 350 5.26 11.97 25.50
CA ALA A 350 6.17 13.10 25.50
C ALA A 350 6.51 13.58 24.07
N VAL A 351 6.73 12.65 23.14
CA VAL A 351 6.94 12.94 21.72
C VAL A 351 5.74 13.66 21.12
N VAL A 352 4.54 13.09 21.31
CA VAL A 352 3.29 13.68 20.82
C VAL A 352 3.10 15.08 21.39
N SER A 353 3.31 15.26 22.69
CA SER A 353 3.12 16.56 23.36
C SER A 353 4.13 17.62 22.91
N SER A 354 5.37 17.23 22.59
CA SER A 354 6.43 18.16 22.16
C SER A 354 6.30 18.62 20.70
N HIS A 355 5.60 17.85 19.87
CA HIS A 355 5.41 18.14 18.44
C HIS A 355 3.99 18.62 18.11
N ALA A 356 3.11 18.67 19.11
CA ALA A 356 1.80 19.26 18.99
C ALA A 356 1.87 20.78 19.21
N ASP A 357 0.99 21.52 18.52
CA ASP A 357 0.75 22.92 18.84
C ASP A 357 0.03 23.06 20.20
N VAL A 358 -0.18 24.28 20.69
CA VAL A 358 -0.80 24.52 22.01
C VAL A 358 -2.15 23.79 22.16
N ILE A 359 -2.93 23.73 21.07
CA ILE A 359 -4.23 23.04 21.05
C ILE A 359 -4.05 21.52 20.96
N GLY A 360 -3.15 21.03 20.10
CA GLY A 360 -2.84 19.61 19.97
C GLY A 360 -2.22 19.01 21.24
N ALA A 361 -1.45 19.78 22.02
CA ALA A 361 -0.89 19.34 23.29
C ALA A 361 -1.99 19.06 24.32
N LEU A 362 -3.08 19.82 24.30
CA LEU A 362 -4.28 19.55 25.11
C LEU A 362 -5.03 18.30 24.62
N ALA A 363 -4.98 18.00 23.31
CA ALA A 363 -5.63 16.85 22.70
C ALA A 363 -4.78 15.55 22.72
N ALA A 364 -3.48 15.64 23.00
CA ALA A 364 -2.55 14.51 23.01
C ALA A 364 -2.98 13.39 23.96
N ARG A 365 -3.37 13.72 25.19
CA ARG A 365 -3.82 12.73 26.19
C ARG A 365 -5.12 12.03 25.79
N PRO A 366 -6.20 12.73 25.38
CA PRO A 366 -7.39 12.10 24.82
C PRO A 366 -7.09 11.20 23.61
N LEU A 367 -6.24 11.67 22.69
CA LEU A 367 -5.83 10.90 21.51
C LEU A 367 -5.13 9.59 21.93
N MET A 368 -4.17 9.68 22.84
CA MET A 368 -3.46 8.51 23.36
C MET A 368 -4.42 7.55 24.08
N ARG A 369 -5.36 8.05 24.89
CA ARG A 369 -6.41 7.22 25.48
C ARG A 369 -7.25 6.48 24.43
N SER A 370 -7.51 7.11 23.29
CA SER A 370 -8.31 6.51 22.22
C SER A 370 -7.62 5.34 21.51
N LEU A 371 -6.29 5.20 21.59
CA LEU A 371 -5.55 4.16 20.87
C LEU A 371 -5.83 2.74 21.40
N LEU A 372 -6.01 2.57 22.71
CA LEU A 372 -6.30 1.25 23.30
C LEU A 372 -7.80 1.01 23.55
N LYS A 373 -8.64 2.03 23.34
CA LYS A 373 -10.10 1.92 23.49
C LYS A 373 -10.74 0.84 22.60
N PRO A 374 -10.31 0.64 21.32
CA PRO A 374 -10.81 -0.45 20.48
C PRO A 374 -10.56 -1.85 21.05
N TYR A 375 -9.61 -1.99 21.98
CA TYR A 375 -9.27 -3.23 22.69
C TYR A 375 -9.93 -3.32 24.07
N GLY A 376 -10.86 -2.40 24.38
CA GLY A 376 -11.60 -2.41 25.65
C GLY A 376 -10.79 -1.88 26.84
N ILE A 377 -9.67 -1.18 26.58
CA ILE A 377 -8.85 -0.57 27.62
C ILE A 377 -9.25 0.89 27.80
N GLU A 378 -9.83 1.20 28.95
CA GLU A 378 -10.32 2.55 29.28
C GLU A 378 -9.27 3.43 29.97
N ASP A 379 -8.36 2.80 30.73
CA ASP A 379 -7.21 3.45 31.36
C ASP A 379 -5.89 2.85 30.86
N PRO A 380 -5.34 3.36 29.73
CA PRO A 380 -4.08 2.88 29.18
C PRO A 380 -2.90 3.02 30.12
N ALA A 381 -2.85 4.06 30.96
CA ALA A 381 -1.70 4.29 31.84
C ALA A 381 -1.60 3.22 32.93
N ALA A 382 -2.74 2.88 33.55
CA ALA A 382 -2.79 1.77 34.49
C ALA A 382 -2.56 0.42 33.80
N PHE A 383 -3.04 0.26 32.57
CA PHE A 383 -2.89 -0.98 31.80
C PHE A 383 -1.43 -1.26 31.45
N VAL A 384 -0.70 -0.31 30.85
CA VAL A 384 0.70 -0.50 30.42
C VAL A 384 1.64 -0.82 31.57
N HIS A 385 1.33 -0.34 32.77
CA HIS A 385 2.10 -0.64 33.98
C HIS A 385 1.90 -2.08 34.49
N ALA A 386 0.81 -2.73 34.11
CA ALA A 386 0.41 -4.03 34.65
C ALA A 386 0.76 -5.22 33.72
N ILE A 387 1.36 -4.95 32.56
CA ILE A 387 1.55 -5.94 31.48
C ILE A 387 3.02 -6.11 31.10
N GLY A 388 3.35 -7.25 30.49
CA GLY A 388 4.70 -7.54 30.01
C GLY A 388 5.06 -6.82 28.71
N ALA A 389 6.33 -7.00 28.31
CA ALA A 389 6.96 -6.46 27.09
C ALA A 389 6.25 -6.84 25.77
N ARG A 390 5.50 -7.95 25.80
CA ARG A 390 4.86 -8.56 24.64
C ARG A 390 3.35 -8.33 24.66
N ILE A 391 2.85 -7.79 23.57
CA ILE A 391 1.41 -7.59 23.33
C ILE A 391 1.05 -8.30 22.03
N GLU A 392 0.00 -9.09 22.07
CA GLU A 392 -0.56 -9.75 20.91
C GLU A 392 -1.99 -9.27 20.64
N THR A 393 -2.33 -9.09 19.37
CA THR A 393 -3.70 -8.81 18.96
C THR A 393 -4.15 -9.88 17.97
N ILE A 394 -5.22 -10.59 18.32
CA ILE A 394 -5.77 -11.70 17.56
C ILE A 394 -7.12 -11.27 16.99
N ARG A 395 -7.26 -11.32 15.67
CA ARG A 395 -8.50 -11.00 14.97
C ARG A 395 -9.02 -12.26 14.30
N LEU A 396 -10.28 -12.60 14.55
CA LEU A 396 -10.90 -13.78 13.96
C LEU A 396 -11.58 -13.48 12.63
N GLU A 397 -11.99 -12.23 12.36
CA GLU A 397 -12.67 -11.81 11.14
C GLU A 397 -12.21 -10.41 10.69
N GLU A 398 -12.21 -10.12 9.39
CA GLU A 398 -11.62 -8.90 8.80
C GLU A 398 -12.05 -7.58 9.47
N ASN A 399 -13.33 -7.46 9.84
CA ASN A 399 -13.93 -6.24 10.38
C ASN A 399 -14.37 -6.36 11.85
N SER A 400 -13.89 -7.37 12.59
CA SER A 400 -14.21 -7.53 14.00
C SER A 400 -13.15 -6.91 14.93
N PRO A 401 -13.52 -6.45 16.14
CA PRO A 401 -12.55 -6.08 17.16
C PRO A 401 -11.63 -7.26 17.49
N SER A 402 -10.38 -6.96 17.82
CA SER A 402 -9.38 -8.00 18.13
C SER A 402 -9.40 -8.34 19.62
N VAL A 403 -9.04 -9.59 19.95
CA VAL A 403 -8.66 -9.97 21.31
C VAL A 403 -7.25 -9.47 21.55
N LEU A 404 -7.05 -8.69 22.60
CA LEU A 404 -5.74 -8.32 23.09
C LEU A 404 -5.28 -9.38 24.09
N MET A 405 -4.07 -9.89 23.92
CA MET A 405 -3.42 -10.83 24.81
C MET A 405 -2.06 -10.29 25.24
N THR A 406 -1.70 -10.45 26.51
CA THR A 406 -0.40 -10.00 27.04
C THR A 406 -0.05 -10.78 28.29
N GLU A 407 1.22 -10.77 28.68
CA GLU A 407 1.65 -11.30 29.97
C GLU A 407 1.08 -10.44 31.11
N ALA A 408 0.58 -11.10 32.16
CA ALA A 408 -0.04 -10.45 33.30
C ALA A 408 0.95 -10.28 34.47
N LEU A 409 1.70 -9.16 34.49
CA LEU A 409 2.66 -8.85 35.56
C LEU A 409 1.97 -8.44 36.88
N ASP A 410 0.91 -7.62 36.79
CA ASP A 410 0.05 -7.27 37.93
C ASP A 410 -1.40 -7.70 37.68
N ARG A 411 -1.68 -8.95 38.04
CA ARG A 411 -3.02 -9.54 37.92
C ARG A 411 -4.08 -8.79 38.71
N GLN A 412 -3.73 -8.15 39.84
CA GLN A 412 -4.72 -7.45 40.67
C GLN A 412 -5.16 -6.16 39.98
N SER A 413 -4.22 -5.40 39.41
CA SER A 413 -4.53 -4.21 38.64
C SER A 413 -5.29 -4.55 37.36
N LEU A 414 -4.89 -5.59 36.64
CA LEU A 414 -5.62 -6.06 35.45
C LEU A 414 -7.05 -6.52 35.78
N ARG A 415 -7.29 -7.19 36.91
CA ARG A 415 -8.64 -7.54 37.36
C ARG A 415 -9.50 -6.30 37.62
N LYS A 416 -8.94 -5.25 38.21
CA LYS A 416 -9.65 -3.98 38.43
C LYS A 416 -10.01 -3.33 37.09
N LEU A 417 -9.08 -3.28 36.14
CA LEU A 417 -9.31 -2.75 34.80
C LEU A 417 -10.37 -3.55 34.04
N ALA A 418 -10.31 -4.89 34.10
CA ALA A 418 -11.34 -5.75 33.53
C ALA A 418 -12.70 -5.50 34.17
N ALA A 419 -12.78 -5.35 35.49
CA ALA A 419 -14.04 -5.06 36.19
C ALA A 419 -14.61 -3.68 35.81
N GLN A 420 -13.77 -2.67 35.58
CA GLN A 420 -14.22 -1.37 35.06
C GLN A 420 -14.88 -1.52 33.69
N ARG A 421 -14.27 -2.31 32.79
CA ARG A 421 -14.78 -2.52 31.44
C ARG A 421 -16.02 -3.41 31.37
N LEU A 422 -16.07 -4.49 32.15
CA LEU A 422 -17.13 -5.50 32.11
C LEU A 422 -18.33 -5.17 33.02
N GLY A 423 -18.16 -4.20 33.91
CA GLY A 423 -19.18 -3.76 34.87
C GLY A 423 -19.06 -4.42 36.25
N PRO A 424 -19.85 -3.97 37.25
CA PRO A 424 -19.67 -4.28 38.67
C PRO A 424 -20.01 -5.72 39.06
N LYS A 425 -20.64 -6.51 38.19
CA LYS A 425 -20.99 -7.92 38.41
C LYS A 425 -20.88 -8.70 37.08
N PRO A 426 -19.66 -8.93 36.57
CA PRO A 426 -19.50 -9.71 35.35
C PRO A 426 -20.06 -11.11 35.58
N ARG A 427 -20.68 -11.69 34.54
CA ARG A 427 -21.07 -13.10 34.58
C ARG A 427 -19.81 -13.95 34.42
N THR A 428 -19.72 -15.03 35.17
CA THR A 428 -18.62 -15.99 35.02
C THR A 428 -19.11 -17.21 34.25
N GLU A 429 -18.28 -17.67 33.32
CA GLU A 429 -18.44 -18.93 32.58
C GLU A 429 -17.10 -19.68 32.59
N THR A 430 -17.11 -21.00 32.47
CA THR A 430 -15.89 -21.81 32.30
C THR A 430 -15.77 -22.27 30.85
N VAL A 431 -14.62 -22.04 30.23
CA VAL A 431 -14.30 -22.51 28.87
C VAL A 431 -13.03 -23.35 28.95
N GLY A 432 -13.16 -24.66 28.74
CA GLY A 432 -12.08 -25.60 29.02
C GLY A 432 -11.76 -25.61 30.51
N GLU A 433 -10.53 -25.25 30.87
CA GLU A 433 -10.08 -25.08 32.26
C GLU A 433 -10.03 -23.61 32.72
N PHE A 434 -10.34 -22.67 31.83
CA PHE A 434 -10.18 -21.25 32.09
C PHE A 434 -11.51 -20.60 32.49
N GLU A 435 -11.43 -19.69 33.47
CA GLU A 435 -12.53 -18.82 33.84
C GLU A 435 -12.62 -17.65 32.86
N VAL A 436 -13.83 -17.38 32.35
CA VAL A 436 -14.13 -16.23 31.49
C VAL A 436 -15.11 -15.32 32.21
N LEU A 437 -14.69 -14.07 32.38
CA LEU A 437 -15.53 -12.98 32.87
C LEU A 437 -16.21 -12.33 31.68
N LEU A 438 -17.53 -12.17 31.75
CA LEU A 438 -18.37 -11.66 30.68
C LEU A 438 -19.08 -10.40 31.14
N SER A 439 -19.07 -9.40 30.28
CA SER A 439 -19.81 -8.16 30.51
C SER A 439 -21.32 -8.44 30.59
N SER A 440 -21.99 -7.74 31.50
CA SER A 440 -23.45 -7.83 31.64
C SER A 440 -24.20 -6.92 30.67
N SER A 441 -23.52 -5.96 30.03
CA SER A 441 -24.13 -4.89 29.23
C SER A 441 -23.77 -4.91 27.75
N ASP A 442 -22.67 -5.56 27.37
CA ASP A 442 -22.21 -5.64 25.99
C ASP A 442 -21.45 -6.96 25.71
N ASN A 443 -20.99 -7.14 24.48
CA ASN A 443 -20.36 -8.38 24.01
C ASN A 443 -18.86 -8.47 24.37
N TRP A 444 -18.44 -8.02 25.56
CA TRP A 444 -17.04 -8.07 25.99
C TRP A 444 -16.79 -9.19 26.99
N GLY A 445 -15.60 -9.78 26.92
CA GLY A 445 -15.12 -10.75 27.88
C GLY A 445 -13.64 -10.57 28.18
N ALA A 446 -13.22 -11.10 29.32
CA ALA A 446 -11.83 -11.18 29.73
C ALA A 446 -11.52 -12.50 30.43
N SER A 447 -10.28 -12.96 30.34
CA SER A 447 -9.84 -14.18 31.01
C SER A 447 -8.38 -14.08 31.44
N PHE A 448 -8.03 -14.81 32.50
CA PHE A 448 -6.65 -15.05 32.90
C PHE A 448 -6.34 -16.51 32.61
N ALA A 449 -5.61 -16.76 31.53
CA ALA A 449 -5.22 -18.10 31.07
C ALA A 449 -3.72 -18.28 31.22
N ASP A 450 -3.30 -19.21 32.08
CA ASP A 450 -1.91 -19.36 32.51
C ASP A 450 -1.32 -18.05 33.05
N ASN A 451 -0.29 -17.52 32.38
CA ASN A 451 0.34 -16.23 32.67
C ASN A 451 -0.16 -15.09 31.77
N HIS A 452 -1.18 -15.32 30.97
CA HIS A 452 -1.71 -14.35 30.02
C HIS A 452 -3.02 -13.74 30.52
N PHE A 453 -3.19 -12.46 30.21
CA PHE A 453 -4.45 -11.75 30.30
C PHE A 453 -4.99 -11.57 28.88
N LEU A 454 -6.24 -11.97 28.68
CA LEU A 454 -6.97 -11.83 27.42
C LEU A 454 -8.18 -10.90 27.63
N ILE A 455 -8.41 -9.97 26.71
CA ILE A 455 -9.60 -9.11 26.70
C ILE A 455 -10.05 -8.82 25.27
N GLY A 456 -11.35 -8.87 25.01
CA GLY A 456 -11.89 -8.71 23.66
C GLY A 456 -13.38 -9.00 23.58
N PRO A 457 -13.93 -9.15 22.35
CA PRO A 457 -15.28 -9.69 22.18
C PRO A 457 -15.40 -11.05 22.86
N ALA A 458 -16.47 -11.26 23.64
CA ALA A 458 -16.65 -12.44 24.49
C ALA A 458 -16.47 -13.74 23.70
N GLU A 459 -17.12 -13.85 22.53
CA GLU A 459 -17.01 -15.03 21.69
C GLU A 459 -15.61 -15.25 21.13
N SER A 460 -14.90 -14.17 20.77
CA SER A 460 -13.51 -14.27 20.33
C SER A 460 -12.58 -14.73 21.45
N VAL A 461 -12.80 -14.28 22.68
CA VAL A 461 -12.07 -14.76 23.86
C VAL A 461 -12.34 -16.25 24.09
N ARG A 462 -13.60 -16.71 24.04
CA ARG A 462 -13.93 -18.14 24.16
C ARG A 462 -13.18 -18.98 23.13
N ARG A 463 -13.19 -18.54 21.87
CA ARG A 463 -12.51 -19.25 20.78
C ARG A 463 -10.99 -19.32 20.97
N CYS A 464 -10.37 -18.27 21.51
CA CYS A 464 -8.95 -18.27 21.84
C CYS A 464 -8.62 -19.28 22.97
N LEU A 465 -9.52 -19.42 23.96
CA LEU A 465 -9.34 -20.36 25.08
C LEU A 465 -9.65 -21.82 24.71
N GLN A 466 -10.41 -22.05 23.64
CA GLN A 466 -10.72 -23.39 23.12
C GLN A 466 -9.59 -23.99 22.27
N VAL A 467 -8.49 -23.25 22.04
CA VAL A 467 -7.35 -23.73 21.27
C VAL A 467 -6.62 -24.80 22.09
N GLN A 468 -6.89 -26.08 21.77
CA GLN A 468 -6.28 -27.21 22.49
C GLN A 468 -4.90 -27.57 21.93
N SER A 469 -4.87 -28.15 20.72
CA SER A 469 -3.65 -28.77 20.15
C SER A 469 -3.29 -28.28 18.73
N GLN A 470 -4.20 -27.58 18.06
CA GLN A 470 -4.00 -27.02 16.72
C GLN A 470 -4.22 -25.51 16.75
N SER A 471 -3.16 -24.75 17.02
CA SER A 471 -3.14 -23.30 16.86
C SER A 471 -2.89 -22.90 15.41
N ILE A 472 -2.92 -21.60 15.10
CA ILE A 472 -2.50 -21.08 13.78
C ILE A 472 -1.10 -21.54 13.37
N ALA A 473 -0.20 -21.79 14.33
CA ALA A 473 1.15 -22.30 14.06
C ALA A 473 1.15 -23.70 13.42
N SER A 474 0.02 -24.43 13.49
CA SER A 474 -0.16 -25.71 12.81
C SER A 474 -0.52 -25.57 11.32
N ILE A 475 -0.93 -24.39 10.87
CA ILE A 475 -1.40 -24.14 9.51
C ILE A 475 -0.22 -23.93 8.55
N GLU A 476 -0.18 -24.71 7.48
CA GLU A 476 0.91 -24.68 6.49
C GLU A 476 1.07 -23.29 5.83
N GLY A 477 -0.04 -22.61 5.52
CA GLY A 477 0.00 -21.24 4.97
C GLY A 477 0.64 -20.24 5.93
N PHE A 478 0.42 -20.40 7.24
CA PHE A 478 1.05 -19.59 8.28
C PHE A 478 2.55 -19.91 8.37
N ARG A 479 2.92 -21.19 8.51
CA ARG A 479 4.33 -21.63 8.59
C ARG A 479 5.18 -21.19 7.40
N ARG A 480 4.61 -21.20 6.19
CA ARG A 480 5.30 -20.69 5.00
C ARG A 480 5.63 -19.20 5.12
N SER A 481 4.75 -18.43 5.73
CA SER A 481 4.91 -16.98 5.93
C SER A 481 5.87 -16.69 7.07
N GLU A 482 5.80 -17.47 8.15
CA GLU A 482 6.72 -17.42 9.29
C GLU A 482 8.18 -17.61 8.85
N ARG A 483 8.46 -18.57 7.95
CA ARG A 483 9.81 -18.81 7.40
C ARG A 483 10.39 -17.65 6.59
N LEU A 484 9.57 -16.68 6.18
CA LEU A 484 10.02 -15.49 5.44
C LEU A 484 10.53 -14.40 6.38
N VAL A 485 10.29 -14.53 7.69
CA VAL A 485 10.69 -13.56 8.70
C VAL A 485 12.12 -13.85 9.15
N ASP A 486 12.99 -12.85 9.02
CA ASP A 486 14.32 -12.90 9.63
C ASP A 486 14.25 -12.45 11.10
N LEU A 487 14.09 -13.42 12.00
CA LEU A 487 14.05 -13.20 13.45
C LEU A 487 15.41 -12.82 14.06
N SER A 488 16.49 -12.75 13.27
CA SER A 488 17.78 -12.22 13.75
C SER A 488 17.79 -10.70 13.87
N LEU A 489 16.83 -10.02 13.22
CA LEU A 489 16.69 -8.58 13.23
C LEU A 489 15.97 -8.09 14.52
N PRO A 490 16.20 -6.83 14.95
CA PRO A 490 15.51 -6.24 16.11
C PRO A 490 14.09 -5.81 15.74
N LEU A 491 13.21 -6.78 15.54
CA LEU A 491 11.83 -6.57 15.11
C LEU A 491 10.99 -6.01 16.27
N THR A 492 10.28 -4.91 16.02
CA THR A 492 9.35 -4.34 17.01
C THR A 492 7.95 -4.89 16.87
N ALA A 493 7.51 -5.15 15.63
CA ALA A 493 6.21 -5.74 15.38
C ALA A 493 6.24 -6.70 14.20
N ILE A 494 5.45 -7.77 14.31
CA ILE A 494 5.14 -8.69 13.21
C ILE A 494 3.62 -8.82 13.13
N THR A 495 3.08 -8.79 11.92
CA THR A 495 1.67 -9.09 11.67
C THR A 495 1.54 -10.15 10.59
N PHE A 496 0.82 -11.21 10.90
CA PHE A 496 0.33 -12.17 9.92
C PHE A 496 -1.14 -11.90 9.65
N LYS A 497 -1.54 -11.80 8.39
CA LYS A 497 -2.89 -11.48 7.96
C LYS A 497 -3.31 -12.38 6.80
N SER A 498 -4.51 -12.93 6.86
CA SER A 498 -5.12 -13.64 5.74
C SER A 498 -5.36 -12.64 4.60
N ASP A 499 -4.70 -12.85 3.46
CA ASP A 499 -4.81 -11.98 2.27
C ASP A 499 -5.86 -12.48 1.26
N ARG A 500 -6.67 -13.47 1.67
CA ARG A 500 -7.58 -14.21 0.78
C ARG A 500 -8.58 -13.30 0.08
N GLN A 501 -9.30 -12.49 0.86
CA GLN A 501 -10.36 -11.64 0.33
C GLN A 501 -9.78 -10.55 -0.58
N THR A 502 -8.69 -9.91 -0.16
CA THR A 502 -7.98 -8.91 -0.97
C THR A 502 -7.47 -9.52 -2.27
N ALA A 503 -6.91 -10.74 -2.24
CA ALA A 503 -6.44 -11.43 -3.43
C ALA A 503 -7.58 -11.80 -4.40
N ILE A 504 -8.72 -12.29 -3.88
CA ILE A 504 -9.92 -12.57 -4.68
C ILE A 504 -10.41 -11.27 -5.34
N SER A 505 -10.65 -10.22 -4.56
CA SER A 505 -11.15 -8.94 -5.05
C SER A 505 -10.22 -8.33 -6.09
N PHE A 506 -8.89 -8.44 -5.90
CA PHE A 506 -7.93 -7.94 -6.87
C PHE A 506 -8.05 -8.64 -8.24
N VAL A 507 -8.11 -9.97 -8.25
CA VAL A 507 -8.23 -10.75 -9.49
C VAL A 507 -9.60 -10.55 -10.15
N GLU A 508 -10.65 -10.34 -9.37
CA GLU A 508 -12.00 -10.06 -9.87
C GLU A 508 -12.08 -8.76 -10.70
N LEU A 509 -11.24 -7.76 -10.41
CA LEU A 509 -11.13 -6.54 -11.23
C LEU A 509 -10.78 -6.83 -12.70
N PHE A 510 -10.12 -7.96 -12.96
CA PHE A 510 -9.69 -8.41 -14.28
C PHE A 510 -10.57 -9.52 -14.88
N SER A 511 -11.66 -9.90 -14.19
CA SER A 511 -12.65 -10.82 -14.75
C SER A 511 -13.46 -10.14 -15.85
N GLU A 512 -13.72 -10.87 -16.94
CA GLU A 512 -14.61 -10.43 -18.03
C GLU A 512 -16.10 -10.59 -17.69
N ARG A 513 -16.43 -11.29 -16.60
CA ARG A 513 -17.79 -11.54 -16.16
C ARG A 513 -17.98 -11.10 -14.72
N GLU A 514 -19.05 -10.36 -14.46
CA GLU A 514 -19.56 -10.19 -13.10
C GLU A 514 -19.95 -11.56 -12.55
N ARG A 515 -19.47 -11.86 -11.35
CA ARG A 515 -19.83 -13.10 -10.67
C ARG A 515 -21.20 -12.92 -10.04
N PRO A 516 -22.18 -13.80 -10.35
CA PRO A 516 -23.36 -13.92 -9.52
C PRO A 516 -22.93 -14.32 -8.11
N SER A 517 -23.60 -13.80 -7.08
CA SER A 517 -23.40 -14.16 -5.67
C SER A 517 -23.57 -15.65 -5.37
N PHE A 518 -24.11 -16.42 -6.33
CA PHE A 518 -24.27 -17.88 -6.29
C PHE A 518 -23.45 -18.59 -7.39
N SER A 519 -22.17 -18.24 -7.55
CA SER A 519 -21.33 -18.91 -8.54
C SER A 519 -21.10 -20.39 -8.18
N THR A 520 -21.26 -21.28 -9.16
CA THR A 520 -20.94 -22.73 -9.03
C THR A 520 -19.47 -23.01 -8.72
N ASN A 521 -18.60 -21.99 -8.84
CA ASN A 521 -17.16 -22.10 -8.57
C ASN A 521 -16.75 -21.57 -7.18
N ALA A 522 -17.68 -21.15 -6.32
CA ALA A 522 -17.36 -20.57 -5.01
C ALA A 522 -16.45 -21.48 -4.16
N ASN A 523 -16.71 -22.79 -4.15
CA ASN A 523 -15.87 -23.76 -3.43
C ASN A 523 -14.45 -23.86 -4.00
N ALA A 524 -14.30 -23.80 -5.33
CA ALA A 524 -12.98 -23.84 -5.98
C ALA A 524 -12.17 -22.57 -5.68
N VAL A 525 -12.83 -21.42 -5.59
CA VAL A 525 -12.20 -20.14 -5.20
C VAL A 525 -11.77 -20.17 -3.75
N ASP A 526 -12.65 -20.60 -2.84
CA ASP A 526 -12.31 -20.68 -1.42
C ASP A 526 -11.15 -21.67 -1.19
N GLN A 527 -11.17 -22.82 -1.85
CA GLN A 527 -10.07 -23.78 -1.79
C GLN A 527 -8.75 -23.19 -2.35
N ALA A 528 -8.80 -22.50 -3.49
CA ALA A 528 -7.62 -21.84 -4.06
C ALA A 528 -7.09 -20.73 -3.15
N ALA A 529 -7.97 -19.90 -2.59
CA ALA A 529 -7.61 -18.83 -1.67
C ALA A 529 -7.03 -19.37 -0.35
N ARG A 530 -7.55 -20.47 0.18
CA ARG A 530 -7.00 -21.14 1.37
C ARG A 530 -5.59 -21.66 1.17
N SER A 531 -5.18 -21.94 -0.07
CA SER A 531 -3.81 -22.37 -0.38
C SER A 531 -2.78 -21.24 -0.36
N LEU A 532 -3.23 -19.98 -0.36
CA LEU A 532 -2.35 -18.83 -0.30
C LEU A 532 -1.68 -18.71 1.08
N PRO A 533 -0.40 -18.30 1.12
CA PRO A 533 0.25 -17.97 2.37
C PRO A 533 -0.43 -16.76 3.03
N TYR A 534 -0.23 -16.58 4.33
CA TYR A 534 -0.59 -15.35 5.01
C TYR A 534 0.28 -14.20 4.47
N ALA A 535 -0.30 -13.02 4.34
CA ALA A 535 0.51 -11.82 4.24
C ALA A 535 1.26 -11.63 5.56
N VAL A 536 2.55 -11.31 5.47
CA VAL A 536 3.38 -11.03 6.64
C VAL A 536 3.94 -9.61 6.53
N ASN A 537 3.81 -8.83 7.59
CA ASN A 537 4.39 -7.50 7.72
C ASN A 537 5.32 -7.46 8.94
N VAL A 538 6.54 -6.98 8.75
CA VAL A 538 7.57 -6.89 9.78
C VAL A 538 8.01 -5.43 9.90
N THR A 539 8.00 -4.88 11.11
CA THR A 539 8.34 -3.47 11.39
C THR A 539 9.52 -3.37 12.34
N MET A 540 10.42 -2.42 12.05
CA MET A 540 11.58 -2.08 12.87
C MET A 540 11.73 -0.57 13.02
N LEU A 541 12.28 -0.14 14.15
CA LEU A 541 12.81 1.23 14.29
C LEU A 541 14.24 1.29 13.74
N LYS A 542 14.49 2.24 12.84
CA LYS A 542 15.81 2.58 12.28
C LYS A 542 16.19 4.00 12.68
N ASP A 543 17.36 4.47 12.24
CA ASP A 543 18.00 5.70 12.70
C ASP A 543 17.18 6.97 12.51
N THR A 544 16.38 7.03 11.45
CA THR A 544 15.59 8.24 11.14
C THR A 544 14.10 7.92 10.94
N GLY A 545 13.64 6.74 11.34
CA GLY A 545 12.23 6.41 11.29
C GLY A 545 11.92 4.91 11.31
N PHE A 546 10.70 4.56 10.90
CA PHE A 546 10.26 3.16 10.84
C PHE A 546 10.53 2.58 9.46
N GLU A 547 11.09 1.38 9.44
CA GLU A 547 11.15 0.55 8.25
C GLU A 547 10.18 -0.61 8.42
N TRP A 548 9.36 -0.87 7.40
CA TRP A 548 8.57 -2.10 7.37
C TRP A 548 8.69 -2.80 6.03
N THR A 549 8.68 -4.12 6.11
CA THR A 549 8.70 -5.01 4.96
C THR A 549 7.45 -5.90 5.02
N SER A 550 6.67 -5.88 3.94
CA SER A 550 5.49 -6.73 3.78
C SER A 550 5.71 -7.72 2.65
N ARG A 551 5.21 -8.95 2.79
CA ARG A 551 5.11 -9.93 1.70
C ARG A 551 3.67 -10.41 1.62
N SER A 552 3.03 -10.24 0.47
CA SER A 552 1.63 -10.65 0.24
C SER A 552 1.38 -11.05 -1.21
N ALA A 553 0.14 -11.42 -1.55
CA ALA A 553 -0.16 -11.92 -2.89
C ALA A 553 0.03 -10.85 -3.97
N PHE A 554 -0.40 -9.62 -3.69
CA PHE A 554 -0.38 -8.49 -4.64
C PHE A 554 0.20 -7.18 -4.07
N GLY A 555 0.72 -7.22 -2.83
CA GLY A 555 1.37 -6.09 -2.16
C GLY A 555 0.40 -4.95 -1.80
N LEU A 556 0.97 -3.90 -1.23
CA LEU A 556 0.29 -2.63 -0.99
C LEU A 556 -0.43 -2.08 -2.23
N PRO A 557 0.14 -2.14 -3.46
CA PRO A 557 -0.55 -1.63 -4.65
C PRO A 557 -1.83 -2.40 -4.93
N GLY A 558 -1.80 -3.73 -4.80
CA GLY A 558 -2.99 -4.58 -4.94
C GLY A 558 -4.08 -4.20 -3.94
N SER A 559 -3.71 -4.02 -2.66
CA SER A 559 -4.65 -3.60 -1.61
C SER A 559 -5.22 -2.18 -1.81
N LEU A 560 -4.41 -1.25 -2.32
CA LEU A 560 -4.87 0.11 -2.62
C LEU A 560 -5.83 0.12 -3.82
N VAL A 561 -5.52 -0.66 -4.86
CA VAL A 561 -6.39 -0.79 -6.03
C VAL A 561 -7.73 -1.40 -5.65
N THR A 562 -7.77 -2.43 -4.80
CA THR A 562 -9.05 -3.02 -4.36
C THR A 562 -9.85 -2.08 -3.45
N ALA A 563 -9.19 -1.30 -2.59
CA ALA A 563 -9.86 -0.34 -1.71
C ALA A 563 -10.43 0.88 -2.45
N LEU A 564 -9.83 1.25 -3.59
CA LEU A 564 -10.21 2.43 -4.37
C LEU A 564 -11.00 2.09 -5.64
N ALA A 565 -11.07 0.80 -6.01
CA ALA A 565 -11.87 0.38 -7.15
C ALA A 565 -13.35 0.70 -6.87
N PRO A 566 -14.08 1.28 -7.83
CA PRO A 566 -15.52 1.44 -7.70
C PRO A 566 -16.16 0.05 -7.54
N GLU A 567 -17.13 -0.05 -6.62
CA GLU A 567 -17.99 -1.23 -6.52
C GLU A 567 -18.63 -1.46 -7.90
N ARG A 568 -18.40 -2.65 -8.46
CA ARG A 568 -18.97 -3.06 -9.76
C ARG A 568 -20.37 -3.59 -9.57
#